data_AF-A0A528TRZ7-F1
#
_entry.id   AF-A0A528TRZ7-F1
#
_cell.length_a   1.000
_cell.length_b   1.000
_cell.length_c   1.000
_cell.angle_alpha   90.00
_cell.angle_beta   90.00
_cell.angle_gamma   90.00
#
_symmetry.space_group_name_H-M   'P 1'
#
loop_
_entity.id
_entity.type
_entity.pdbx_description
1 polymer ?
#
loop_
_entity_poly.entity_id
_entity_poly.type
_entity_poly.pdbx_seq_one_letter_code
_entity_poly.pdbx_strand_id
1 'polypeptide(L)'
;MWQRDFKGSSGVFSLQLDGASAETVDRALDGLKTFAIGASWGGTRSIIAPIRIAHDRHVMSKSETTTYLRISIGLENIDDLWADLQRILRALRQ
;
A
#
# COMPACT_ATOMS: atom_id res chain seq x y z
N MET A 1 -14.33 6.63 18.72
CA MET A 1 -15.40 5.91 17.99
C MET A 1 -14.98 4.48 17.64
N TRP A 2 -13.83 4.22 17.00
CA TRP A 2 -13.42 2.85 16.65
C TRP A 2 -13.11 1.93 17.85
N GLN A 3 -12.47 2.42 18.92
CA GLN A 3 -12.15 1.59 20.10
C GLN A 3 -13.38 1.04 20.83
N ARG A 4 -14.54 1.70 20.68
CA ARG A 4 -15.83 1.25 21.26
C ARG A 4 -16.42 0.10 20.44
N ASP A 5 -16.29 0.18 19.12
CA ASP A 5 -17.05 -0.64 18.17
C ASP A 5 -16.23 -1.83 17.61
N PHE A 6 -14.89 -1.82 17.76
CA PHE A 6 -14.00 -2.84 17.20
C PHE A 6 -13.16 -3.51 18.28
N LYS A 7 -12.96 -4.83 18.16
CA LYS A 7 -12.08 -5.62 19.05
C LYS A 7 -10.59 -5.52 18.71
N GLY A 8 -10.24 -4.86 17.60
CA GLY A 8 -8.88 -4.75 17.09
C GLY A 8 -8.84 -4.13 15.69
N SER A 9 -7.65 -4.05 15.10
CA SER A 9 -7.45 -3.61 13.73
C SER A 9 -7.46 -4.78 12.73
N SER A 10 -7.80 -4.50 11.48
CA SER A 10 -7.51 -5.41 10.37
C SER A 10 -6.09 -5.21 9.87
N GLY A 11 -5.61 -6.13 9.03
CA GLY A 11 -4.33 -6.00 8.32
C GLY A 11 -4.39 -5.11 7.08
N VAL A 12 -5.42 -4.27 6.91
CA VAL A 12 -5.56 -3.40 5.73
C VAL A 12 -5.24 -1.96 6.09
N PHE A 13 -4.27 -1.38 5.39
CA PHE A 13 -3.85 0.01 5.57
C PHE A 13 -3.31 0.59 4.26
N SER A 14 -3.10 1.91 4.22
CA SER A 14 -2.55 2.59 3.07
C SER A 14 -1.37 3.47 3.46
N LEU A 15 -0.38 3.57 2.57
CA LEU A 15 0.71 4.52 2.64
C LEU A 15 0.51 5.58 1.56
N GLN A 16 0.57 6.85 1.93
CA GLN A 16 0.66 7.94 0.95
C GLN A 16 2.09 8.04 0.46
N LEU A 17 2.27 8.19 -0.85
CA LEU A 17 3.58 8.43 -1.46
C LEU A 17 3.68 9.90 -1.86
N ASP A 18 4.62 10.60 -1.23
CA ASP A 18 4.91 12.00 -1.53
C ASP A 18 6.03 12.06 -2.57
N GLY A 19 5.71 12.51 -3.79
CA GLY A 19 6.71 12.77 -4.83
C GLY A 19 7.30 11.55 -5.56
N ALA A 20 6.80 10.33 -5.34
CA ALA A 20 7.24 9.15 -6.09
C ALA A 20 6.68 9.16 -7.53
N SER A 21 7.56 9.05 -8.53
CA SER A 21 7.14 8.90 -9.94
C SER A 21 6.47 7.54 -10.16
N ALA A 22 5.66 7.42 -11.22
CA ALA A 22 5.03 6.14 -11.56
C ALA A 22 6.07 5.04 -11.81
N GLU A 23 7.16 5.38 -12.49
CA GLU A 23 8.27 4.47 -12.80
C GLU A 23 9.01 4.01 -11.55
N THR A 24 9.18 4.89 -10.55
CA THR A 24 9.75 4.51 -9.25
C THR A 24 8.84 3.55 -8.51
N VAL A 25 7.52 3.78 -8.55
CA VAL A 25 6.53 2.87 -7.93
C VAL A 25 6.53 1.51 -8.61
N ASP A 26 6.50 1.47 -9.95
CA ASP A 26 6.50 0.22 -10.72
C ASP A 26 7.77 -0.59 -10.42
N ARG A 27 8.95 0.04 -10.46
CA ARG A 27 10.22 -0.62 -10.12
C ARG A 27 10.24 -1.13 -8.67
N ALA A 28 9.65 -0.38 -7.74
CA ALA A 28 9.58 -0.78 -6.35
C ALA A 28 8.65 -2.00 -6.15
N LEU A 29 7.55 -2.07 -6.92
CA LEU A 29 6.61 -3.19 -6.92
C LEU A 29 7.22 -4.45 -7.57
N ASP A 30 7.96 -4.31 -8.67
CA ASP A 30 8.65 -5.43 -9.35
C ASP A 30 9.65 -6.16 -8.44
N GLY A 31 10.19 -5.45 -7.44
CA GLY A 31 11.15 -6.00 -6.48
C GLY A 31 10.53 -6.87 -5.38
N LEU A 32 9.19 -6.93 -5.27
CA LEU A 32 8.49 -7.68 -4.24
C LEU A 32 8.57 -9.19 -4.50
N LYS A 33 8.64 -9.98 -3.42
CA LYS A 33 8.70 -11.45 -3.46
C LYS A 33 7.51 -12.09 -2.74
N THR A 34 6.99 -11.44 -1.72
CA THR A 34 5.95 -11.95 -0.83
C THR A 34 4.60 -11.39 -1.24
N PHE A 35 4.51 -10.08 -1.45
CA PHE A 35 3.27 -9.41 -1.80
C PHE A 35 2.88 -9.63 -3.26
N ALA A 36 1.62 -9.96 -3.50
CA ALA A 36 1.04 -9.95 -4.84
C ALA A 36 0.54 -8.56 -5.21
N ILE A 37 0.55 -8.20 -6.49
CA ILE A 37 -0.11 -6.99 -6.97
C ILE A 37 -1.58 -7.33 -7.29
N GLY A 38 -2.53 -6.63 -6.67
CA GLY A 38 -3.96 -6.91 -6.92
C GLY A 38 -4.95 -6.00 -6.19
N ALA A 39 -6.18 -5.92 -6.71
CA ALA A 39 -7.22 -5.02 -6.20
C ALA A 39 -8.08 -5.60 -5.07
N SER A 40 -7.99 -6.90 -4.75
CA SER A 40 -8.74 -7.55 -3.65
C SER A 40 -8.09 -7.36 -2.26
N TRP A 41 -8.72 -7.83 -1.19
CA TRP A 41 -8.18 -7.86 0.18
C TRP A 41 -8.85 -8.95 1.03
N GLY A 42 -8.30 -9.22 2.22
CA GLY A 42 -8.92 -10.11 3.22
C GLY A 42 -8.75 -11.61 2.98
N GLY A 43 -7.96 -12.00 1.98
CA GLY A 43 -7.52 -13.38 1.78
C GLY A 43 -6.30 -13.74 2.64
N THR A 44 -5.85 -14.99 2.54
CA THR A 44 -4.66 -15.48 3.24
C THR A 44 -3.34 -15.01 2.62
N ARG A 45 -3.38 -14.47 1.40
CA ARG A 45 -2.21 -13.95 0.69
C ARG A 45 -2.14 -12.42 0.83
N SER A 46 -0.94 -11.92 1.10
CA SER A 46 -0.65 -10.50 1.17
C SER A 46 -0.72 -9.85 -0.21
N ILE A 47 -1.42 -8.72 -0.28
CA ILE A 47 -1.70 -8.00 -1.52
C ILE A 47 -1.33 -6.52 -1.36
N ILE A 48 -0.69 -5.96 -2.37
CA ILE A 48 -0.45 -4.53 -2.52
C ILE A 48 -1.12 -4.00 -3.79
N ALA A 49 -1.68 -2.78 -3.72
CA ALA A 49 -2.27 -2.10 -4.86
C ALA A 49 -1.79 -0.66 -4.93
N PRO A 50 -1.14 -0.22 -6.03
CA PRO A 50 -0.98 1.20 -6.30
C PRO A 50 -2.33 1.82 -6.64
N ILE A 51 -2.69 2.89 -5.95
CA ILE A 51 -3.95 3.62 -6.15
C ILE A 51 -3.59 5.07 -6.45
N ARG A 52 -3.86 5.50 -7.68
CA ARG A 52 -3.73 6.90 -8.09
C ARG A 52 -5.09 7.56 -7.95
N ILE A 53 -5.20 8.53 -7.05
CA ILE A 53 -6.45 9.29 -6.88
C ILE A 53 -6.35 10.54 -7.74
N ALA A 54 -7.17 10.58 -8.80
CA ALA A 54 -7.23 11.69 -9.73
C ALA A 54 -7.97 12.91 -9.13
N HIS A 55 -7.68 14.06 -9.73
CA HIS A 55 -8.16 15.39 -9.32
C HIS A 55 -9.68 15.59 -9.44
N ASP A 56 -10.37 14.72 -10.18
CA ASP A 56 -11.81 14.78 -10.42
C ASP A 56 -12.66 14.38 -9.20
N ARG A 57 -12.03 13.94 -8.09
CA ARG A 57 -12.72 13.77 -6.81
C ARG A 57 -13.06 15.14 -6.19
N HIS A 58 -14.31 15.55 -6.35
CA HIS A 58 -14.92 16.80 -5.87
C HIS A 58 -14.72 17.17 -4.38
N VAL A 59 -14.18 16.28 -3.55
CA VAL A 59 -14.00 16.47 -2.10
C VAL A 59 -12.53 16.75 -1.71
N MET A 60 -11.57 16.59 -2.63
CA MET A 60 -10.14 16.83 -2.33
C MET A 60 -9.70 18.25 -2.67
N SER A 61 -8.86 18.86 -1.83
CA SER A 61 -8.28 20.18 -2.10
C SER A 61 -7.38 20.16 -3.33
N LYS A 62 -7.40 21.26 -4.07
CA LYS A 62 -7.22 21.32 -5.52
C LYS A 62 -5.77 21.26 -6.06
N SER A 63 -4.78 20.61 -5.45
CA SER A 63 -3.41 20.76 -5.99
C SER A 63 -2.70 19.52 -6.52
N GLU A 64 -2.90 18.28 -6.04
CA GLU A 64 -1.96 17.21 -6.44
C GLU A 64 -2.61 15.84 -6.63
N THR A 65 -2.29 15.20 -7.76
CA THR A 65 -2.57 13.78 -7.96
C THR A 65 -1.73 13.00 -6.96
N THR A 66 -2.38 12.29 -6.05
CA THR A 66 -1.70 11.57 -4.97
C THR A 66 -1.71 10.07 -5.25
N THR A 67 -0.56 9.43 -5.06
CA THR A 67 -0.42 7.98 -5.17
C THR A 67 -0.42 7.38 -3.77
N TYR A 68 -1.21 6.32 -3.60
CA TYR A 68 -1.23 5.50 -2.40
C TYR A 68 -0.79 4.09 -2.72
N LEU A 69 -0.16 3.41 -1.75
CA LEU A 69 -0.04 1.96 -1.73
C LEU A 69 -1.02 1.42 -0.71
N ARG A 70 -2.06 0.73 -1.16
CA ARG A 70 -2.97 -0.01 -0.28
C ARG A 70 -2.42 -1.40 -0.06
N ILE A 71 -2.23 -1.77 1.20
CA ILE A 71 -1.62 -3.02 1.64
C ILE A 71 -2.66 -3.81 2.43
N SER A 72 -2.82 -5.08 2.09
CA SER A 72 -3.61 -6.06 2.83
C SER A 72 -2.64 -7.16 3.28
N ILE A 73 -2.41 -7.28 4.58
CA ILE A 73 -1.57 -8.32 5.17
C ILE A 73 -2.33 -9.64 5.20
N GLY A 74 -1.70 -10.69 4.67
CA GLY A 74 -2.13 -12.08 4.68
C GLY A 74 -1.56 -12.85 5.88
N LEU A 75 -1.29 -14.15 5.68
CA LEU A 75 -0.85 -15.09 6.72
C LEU A 75 0.57 -15.63 6.46
N GLU A 76 1.37 -14.97 5.62
CA GLU A 76 2.77 -15.32 5.40
C GLU A 76 3.63 -15.11 6.66
N ASN A 77 4.87 -15.61 6.63
CA ASN A 77 5.82 -15.40 7.70
C ASN A 77 6.08 -13.89 7.89
N ILE A 78 6.05 -13.43 9.15
CA ILE A 78 6.26 -12.03 9.50
C ILE A 78 7.60 -11.47 9.03
N ASP A 79 8.66 -12.29 9.02
CA ASP A 79 9.99 -11.89 8.58
C ASP A 79 10.02 -11.66 7.06
N ASP A 80 9.31 -12.50 6.29
CA ASP A 80 9.20 -12.34 4.84
C ASP A 80 8.38 -11.09 4.48
N LEU A 81 7.31 -10.82 5.23
CA LEU A 81 6.50 -9.61 5.08
C LEU A 81 7.31 -8.36 5.40
N TRP A 82 8.06 -8.39 6.50
CA TRP A 82 8.88 -7.27 6.93
C TRP A 82 10.03 -7.01 5.95
N ALA A 83 10.69 -8.06 5.45
CA ALA A 83 11.77 -7.95 4.47
C ALA A 83 11.30 -7.27 3.18
N ASP A 84 10.10 -7.63 2.69
CA ASP A 84 9.53 -7.03 1.49
C ASP A 84 9.05 -5.58 1.71
N LEU A 85 8.41 -5.30 2.85
CA LEU A 85 8.03 -3.93 3.24
C LEU A 85 9.25 -3.01 3.33
N GLN A 86 10.34 -3.49 3.93
CA GLN A 86 11.57 -2.71 3.96
C GLN A 86 12.17 -2.51 2.56
N ARG A 87 12.08 -3.52 1.68
CA ARG A 87 12.60 -3.41 0.31
C ARG A 87 11.86 -2.33 -0.46
N ILE A 88 10.53 -2.35 -0.46
CA ILE A 88 9.73 -1.36 -1.18
C ILE A 88 9.93 0.05 -0.59
N LEU A 89 9.96 0.19 0.74
CA LEU A 89 10.22 1.50 1.38
C LEU A 89 11.61 2.06 1.05
N ARG A 90 12.64 1.22 0.89
CA ARG A 90 13.95 1.67 0.43
C ARG A 90 13.93 2.08 -1.04
N ALA A 91 13.28 1.31 -1.90
CA ALA A 91 13.18 1.62 -3.33
C ALA A 91 12.42 2.93 -3.60
N LEU A 92 11.42 3.26 -2.77
CA LEU A 92 10.64 4.49 -2.89
C LEU A 92 11.36 5.75 -2.39
N ARG A 93 12.50 5.62 -1.71
CA ARG A 93 13.31 6.76 -1.19
C ARG A 93 14.45 7.17 -2.13
N GLN A 94 14.63 6.46 -3.23
CA GLN A 94 15.67 6.72 -4.23
C GLN A 94 15.13 7.62 -5.33
#